data_AF-A0A1Q6HC02-F1
#
_entry.id   AF-A0A1Q6HC02-F1
#
_cell.length_a   1.000
_cell.length_b   1.000
_cell.length_c   1.000
_cell.angle_alpha   90.00
_cell.angle_beta   90.00
_cell.angle_gamma   90.00
#
_symmetry.space_group_name_H-M   'P 1'
#
loop_
_entity.id
_entity.type
_entity.pdbx_description
1 polymer ?
#
loop_
_entity_poly.entity_id
_entity_poly.type
_entity_poly.pdbx_seq_one_letter_code
_entity_poly.pdbx_strand_id
1 'polypeptide(L)'
;MKISNYVMYAIMAISVVVLGLFFLVGYDIPYKEDPKFNDPQFTDLLMVWMGVLIVLTFVLTLVSVVMQVKNASGTEAKGIAGKTGTISVIGMVLSIVIGLGVGLADQSPVLVNGEVFTDPVDLCITDTCLISMFILLILSVISIFASMVLVIKK
;
A
#
# COMPACT_ATOMS: atom_id res chain seq x y z
N MET A 1 6.59 -9.82 -23.75
CA MET A 1 6.78 -9.80 -22.27
C MET A 1 8.23 -9.50 -21.86
N LYS A 2 8.86 -8.43 -22.38
CA LYS A 2 10.25 -8.06 -22.00
C LYS A 2 10.33 -6.73 -21.25
N ILE A 3 9.45 -5.78 -21.55
CA ILE A 3 9.48 -4.43 -20.97
C ILE A 3 9.25 -4.45 -19.44
N SER A 4 8.36 -5.31 -18.92
CA SER A 4 8.05 -5.41 -17.49
C SER A 4 9.24 -5.85 -16.64
N ASN A 5 10.04 -6.81 -17.13
CA ASN A 5 11.20 -7.31 -16.39
C ASN A 5 12.28 -6.23 -16.27
N TYR A 6 12.54 -5.47 -17.33
CA TYR A 6 13.54 -4.39 -17.28
C TYR A 6 13.14 -3.28 -16.29
N VAL A 7 11.87 -2.89 -16.27
CA VAL A 7 11.36 -1.88 -15.32
C VAL A 7 11.47 -2.39 -13.87
N MET A 8 11.13 -3.66 -13.63
CA MET A 8 11.27 -4.26 -12.30
C MET A 8 12.73 -4.30 -11.83
N TYR A 9 13.65 -4.71 -12.69
CA TYR A 9 15.08 -4.70 -12.37
C TYR A 9 15.62 -3.29 -12.15
N ALA A 10 15.16 -2.30 -12.94
CA ALA A 10 15.57 -0.92 -12.75
C ALA A 10 15.13 -0.36 -11.40
N ILE A 11 13.86 -0.53 -11.02
CA ILE A 11 13.34 -0.09 -9.73
C ILE A 11 14.03 -0.80 -8.57
N MET A 12 14.27 -2.11 -8.71
CA MET A 12 15.00 -2.90 -7.71
C MET A 12 16.44 -2.43 -7.56
N ALA A 13 17.15 -2.20 -8.67
CA ALA A 13 18.53 -1.72 -8.64
C ALA A 13 18.64 -0.34 -7.98
N ILE A 14 17.75 0.60 -8.34
CA ILE A 14 17.71 1.93 -7.72
C ILE A 14 17.42 1.81 -6.21
N SER A 15 16.47 0.95 -5.83
CA SER A 15 16.14 0.74 -4.41
C SER A 15 17.32 0.17 -3.61
N VAL A 16 18.06 -0.78 -4.17
CA VAL A 16 19.27 -1.32 -3.53
C VAL A 16 20.34 -0.23 -3.36
N VAL A 17 20.51 0.64 -4.35
CA VAL A 17 21.46 1.77 -4.25
C VAL A 17 21.04 2.76 -3.17
N VAL A 18 19.77 3.19 -3.14
CA VAL A 18 19.25 4.14 -2.14
C VAL A 18 19.36 3.55 -0.72
N LEU A 19 18.99 2.29 -0.55
CA LEU A 19 19.14 1.59 0.74
C LEU A 19 20.62 1.43 1.12
N GLY A 20 21.49 1.11 0.15
CA GLY A 20 22.93 1.03 0.37
C GLY A 20 23.52 2.34 0.85
N LEU A 21 23.13 3.48 0.25
CA LEU A 21 23.54 4.81 0.70
C LEU A 21 23.06 5.10 2.13
N PHE A 22 21.81 4.76 2.45
CA PHE A 22 21.23 4.93 3.78
C PHE A 22 21.96 4.10 4.86
N PHE A 23 22.25 2.83 4.61
CA PHE A 23 22.86 1.95 5.61
C PHE A 23 24.38 2.11 5.72
N LEU A 24 25.07 2.49 4.64
CA LEU A 24 26.53 2.49 4.59
C LEU A 24 27.14 3.89 4.78
N VAL A 25 26.39 4.97 4.56
CA VAL A 25 26.95 6.32 4.62
C VAL A 25 26.27 7.16 5.69
N GLY A 26 27.06 7.59 6.67
CA GLY A 26 26.60 8.49 7.71
C GLY A 26 25.63 7.84 8.70
N TYR A 27 25.68 6.50 8.85
CA TYR A 27 24.83 5.73 9.76
C TYR A 27 25.24 5.85 11.25
N ASP A 28 26.24 6.63 11.64
CA ASP A 28 26.58 6.82 13.08
C ASP A 28 26.34 8.26 13.56
N ILE A 29 25.50 9.01 12.85
CA ILE A 29 25.12 10.38 13.20
C ILE A 29 23.92 10.37 14.17
N PRO A 30 24.12 10.73 15.46
CA PRO A 30 23.03 10.71 16.42
C PRO A 30 21.94 11.73 16.06
N TYR A 31 20.69 11.33 16.26
CA TYR A 31 19.53 12.20 16.06
C TYR A 31 19.51 13.32 17.10
N LYS A 32 19.11 14.52 16.67
CA LYS A 32 19.23 15.74 17.50
C LYS A 32 18.31 15.76 18.71
N GLU A 33 17.12 15.14 18.61
CA GLU A 33 16.13 15.20 19.69
C GLU A 33 16.19 13.98 20.62
N ASP A 34 16.60 12.82 20.10
CA ASP A 34 16.87 11.63 20.91
C ASP A 34 18.17 10.97 20.42
N PRO A 35 19.30 11.16 21.14
CA PRO A 35 20.61 10.60 20.79
C PRO A 35 20.66 9.06 20.77
N LYS A 36 19.60 8.41 21.26
CA LYS A 36 19.43 6.95 21.24
C LYS A 36 19.06 6.44 19.86
N PHE A 37 18.57 7.33 18.99
CA PHE A 37 18.32 7.08 17.59
C PHE A 37 19.39 7.72 16.73
N ASN A 38 19.57 7.15 15.56
CA ASN A 38 20.54 7.58 14.58
C ASN A 38 19.80 8.13 13.37
N ASP A 39 20.30 9.24 12.81
CA ASP A 39 19.76 9.91 11.64
C ASP A 39 20.77 9.88 10.50
N PRO A 40 20.76 8.81 9.68
CA PRO A 40 21.64 8.70 8.53
C PRO A 40 21.51 9.89 7.56
N GLN A 41 22.62 10.30 6.93
CA GLN A 41 22.60 11.45 6.01
C GLN A 41 21.63 11.29 4.83
N PHE A 42 21.36 10.05 4.43
CA PHE A 42 20.47 9.73 3.30
C PHE A 42 19.06 9.32 3.75
N THR A 43 18.65 9.57 5.01
CA THR A 43 17.28 9.35 5.47
C THR A 43 16.27 10.13 4.62
N ASP A 44 16.55 11.40 4.33
CA ASP A 44 15.69 12.24 3.48
C ASP A 44 15.54 11.66 2.07
N LEU A 45 16.65 11.21 1.46
CA LEU A 45 16.63 10.60 0.14
C LEU A 45 15.81 9.31 0.13
N LEU A 46 15.98 8.47 1.15
CA LEU A 46 15.21 7.24 1.32
C LEU A 46 13.71 7.55 1.46
N MET A 47 13.36 8.54 2.29
CA MET A 47 11.98 8.95 2.52
C MET A 47 11.32 9.45 1.22
N VAL A 48 12.02 10.28 0.44
CA VAL A 48 11.55 10.74 -0.87
C VAL A 48 11.38 9.57 -1.83
N TRP A 49 12.34 8.64 -1.89
CA TRP A 49 12.26 7.46 -2.76
C TRP A 49 11.04 6.59 -2.43
N MET A 50 10.80 6.34 -1.14
CA MET A 50 9.60 5.62 -0.68
C MET A 50 8.32 6.36 -1.08
N GLY A 51 8.26 7.67 -0.90
CA GLY A 51 7.12 8.49 -1.32
C GLY A 51 6.84 8.39 -2.82
N VAL A 52 7.87 8.45 -3.66
CA VAL A 52 7.75 8.29 -5.12
C VAL A 52 7.18 6.91 -5.48
N LEU A 53 7.65 5.85 -4.83
CA LEU A 53 7.15 4.49 -5.08
C LEU A 53 5.68 4.33 -4.68
N ILE A 54 5.26 4.93 -3.56
CA ILE A 54 3.85 4.91 -3.12
C ILE A 54 2.96 5.63 -4.14
N VAL A 55 3.34 6.84 -4.58
CA VAL A 55 2.55 7.57 -5.58
C VAL A 55 2.49 6.81 -6.91
N LEU A 56 3.62 6.26 -7.35
CA LEU A 56 3.69 5.48 -8.59
C LEU A 56 2.78 4.23 -8.53
N THR A 57 2.84 3.48 -7.43
CA THR A 57 2.00 2.28 -7.25
C THR A 57 0.52 2.64 -7.18
N PHE A 58 0.17 3.73 -6.51
CA PHE A 58 -1.21 4.23 -6.45
C PHE A 58 -1.75 4.57 -7.85
N VAL A 59 -0.98 5.34 -8.64
CA VAL A 59 -1.36 5.71 -10.02
C VAL A 59 -1.52 4.47 -10.90
N LEU A 60 -0.57 3.54 -10.85
CA LEU A 60 -0.65 2.29 -11.62
C LEU A 60 -1.86 1.44 -11.21
N THR A 61 -2.18 1.41 -9.92
CA THR A 61 -3.36 0.71 -9.40
C THR A 61 -4.64 1.32 -9.96
N LEU A 62 -4.79 2.65 -9.91
CA LEU A 62 -5.95 3.34 -10.50
C LEU A 62 -6.08 3.08 -12.01
N VAL A 63 -4.98 3.20 -12.75
CA VAL A 63 -4.96 2.91 -14.19
C VAL A 63 -5.37 1.47 -14.46
N SER A 64 -4.88 0.52 -13.67
CA SER A 64 -5.24 -0.89 -13.79
C SER A 64 -6.73 -1.11 -13.56
N VAL A 65 -7.36 -0.45 -12.59
CA VAL A 65 -8.80 -0.53 -12.31
C VAL A 65 -9.60 0.00 -13.50
N VAL A 66 -9.24 1.17 -14.01
CA VAL A 66 -9.95 1.78 -15.15
C VAL A 66 -9.84 0.90 -16.40
N MET A 67 -8.66 0.35 -16.68
CA MET A 67 -8.47 -0.58 -17.80
C MET A 67 -9.26 -1.88 -17.61
N GLN A 68 -9.31 -2.42 -16.39
CA GLN A 68 -10.10 -3.63 -16.08
C GLN A 68 -11.60 -3.39 -16.27
N VAL A 69 -12.15 -2.28 -15.77
CA VAL A 69 -13.57 -1.93 -15.95
C VAL A 69 -13.92 -1.74 -17.42
N LYS A 70 -13.05 -1.07 -18.20
CA LYS A 70 -13.26 -0.89 -19.64
C LYS A 70 -13.24 -2.21 -20.42
N ASN A 71 -12.38 -3.15 -20.02
CA ASN A 71 -12.26 -4.44 -20.69
C ASN A 71 -13.30 -5.48 -20.21
N ALA A 72 -13.99 -5.24 -19.09
CA ALA A 72 -15.02 -6.12 -18.55
C ALA A 72 -16.30 -6.18 -19.41
N SER A 73 -16.51 -5.23 -20.33
CA SER A 73 -17.64 -5.20 -21.26
C SER A 73 -17.40 -5.95 -22.58
N GLY A 74 -16.17 -6.38 -22.86
CA GLY A 74 -15.84 -7.21 -24.01
C GLY A 74 -15.94 -8.70 -23.66
N THR A 75 -16.61 -9.49 -24.50
CA THR A 75 -16.86 -10.94 -24.34
C THR A 75 -15.58 -11.80 -24.25
N GLU A 76 -14.39 -11.22 -24.41
CA GLU A 76 -13.11 -11.91 -24.58
C GLU A 76 -12.19 -11.76 -23.35
N ALA A 77 -12.60 -12.27 -22.18
CA ALA A 77 -11.67 -12.49 -21.05
C ALA A 77 -12.18 -13.59 -20.11
N LYS A 78 -12.42 -14.78 -20.67
CA LYS A 78 -12.81 -15.98 -19.91
C LYS A 78 -11.57 -16.69 -19.35
N GLY A 79 -10.80 -15.99 -18.52
CA GLY A 79 -9.76 -16.57 -17.67
C GLY A 79 -10.16 -16.40 -16.21
N ILE A 80 -10.29 -17.50 -15.46
CA ILE A 80 -10.62 -17.50 -14.02
C ILE A 80 -9.66 -16.58 -13.23
N ALA A 81 -8.42 -16.44 -13.68
CA ALA A 81 -7.42 -15.53 -13.11
C ALA A 81 -7.71 -14.03 -13.33
N GLY A 82 -8.38 -13.66 -14.43
CA GLY A 82 -8.70 -12.26 -14.73
C GLY A 82 -9.84 -11.71 -13.86
N LYS A 83 -10.85 -12.54 -13.57
CA LYS A 83 -11.99 -12.12 -12.74
C LYS A 83 -11.60 -11.98 -11.27
N THR A 84 -10.81 -12.89 -10.71
CA THR A 84 -10.43 -12.85 -9.28
C THR A 84 -9.51 -11.67 -8.96
N GLY A 85 -8.55 -11.35 -9.83
CA GLY A 85 -7.69 -10.17 -9.67
C GLY A 85 -8.47 -8.86 -9.79
N THR A 86 -9.49 -8.80 -10.65
CA THR A 86 -10.33 -7.60 -10.77
C THR A 86 -11.18 -7.38 -9.51
N ILE A 87 -11.73 -8.46 -8.94
CA ILE A 87 -12.55 -8.40 -7.72
C ILE A 87 -11.71 -7.94 -6.51
N SER A 88 -10.47 -8.42 -6.37
CA SER A 88 -9.61 -8.02 -5.24
C SER A 88 -9.22 -6.55 -5.30
N VAL A 89 -8.88 -6.03 -6.48
CA VAL A 89 -8.51 -4.61 -6.64
C VAL A 89 -9.73 -3.70 -6.45
N ILE A 90 -10.91 -4.09 -6.94
CA ILE A 90 -12.16 -3.36 -6.66
C ILE A 90 -12.47 -3.38 -5.16
N GLY A 91 -12.30 -4.52 -4.49
CA GLY A 91 -12.49 -4.64 -3.04
C GLY A 91 -11.57 -3.71 -2.25
N MET A 92 -10.30 -3.61 -2.66
CA MET A 92 -9.33 -2.69 -2.05
C MET A 92 -9.69 -1.21 -2.27
N VAL A 93 -10.11 -0.83 -3.47
CA VAL A 93 -10.53 0.57 -3.73
C VAL A 93 -11.80 0.91 -2.96
N LEU A 94 -12.78 0.00 -2.92
CA LEU A 94 -14.01 0.19 -2.16
C LEU A 94 -13.75 0.32 -0.66
N SER A 95 -12.86 -0.49 -0.07
CA SER A 95 -12.56 -0.39 1.37
C SER A 95 -11.92 0.95 1.73
N ILE A 96 -11.06 1.49 0.87
CA ILE A 96 -10.46 2.83 1.06
C ILE A 96 -11.52 3.93 0.91
N VAL A 97 -12.39 3.85 -0.10
CA VAL A 97 -13.47 4.84 -0.31
C VAL A 97 -14.47 4.81 0.84
N ILE A 98 -14.78 3.63 1.38
CA ILE A 98 -15.65 3.48 2.56
C ILE A 98 -14.97 4.09 3.79
N GLY A 99 -13.66 3.82 4.01
CA GLY A 99 -12.92 4.40 5.13
C GLY A 99 -12.87 5.93 5.08
N LEU A 100 -12.59 6.51 3.91
CA LEU A 100 -12.53 7.97 3.71
C LEU A 100 -13.93 8.62 3.69
N GLY A 101 -14.91 7.96 3.08
CA GLY A 101 -16.22 8.55 2.78
C GLY A 101 -17.26 8.42 3.89
N VAL A 102 -17.13 7.42 4.77
CA VAL A 102 -18.08 7.22 5.89
C VAL A 102 -17.66 8.02 7.13
N GLY A 103 -16.48 8.65 7.13
CA GLY A 103 -15.97 9.40 8.28
C GLY A 103 -15.68 8.48 9.48
N LEU A 104 -15.35 7.23 9.22
CA LEU A 104 -14.95 6.26 10.25
C LEU A 104 -13.54 6.52 10.77
N ALA A 105 -12.75 7.31 10.04
CA ALA A 105 -11.40 7.67 10.42
C ALA A 105 -11.43 8.66 11.58
N ASP A 106 -10.95 8.22 12.74
CA ASP A 106 -10.78 9.04 13.92
C ASP A 106 -9.62 10.03 13.70
N GLN A 107 -9.85 11.28 14.09
CA GLN A 107 -8.86 12.36 14.01
C GLN A 107 -8.42 12.82 15.41
N SER A 108 -8.74 12.03 16.43
CA SER A 108 -8.36 12.27 17.82
C SER A 108 -6.84 12.18 18.00
N PRO A 109 -6.19 13.16 18.66
CA PRO A 109 -4.76 13.16 18.86
C PRO A 109 -4.24 11.85 19.46
N VAL A 110 -3.15 11.34 18.87
CA VAL A 110 -2.52 10.09 19.32
C VAL A 110 -1.13 10.36 19.89
N LEU A 111 -0.81 9.68 20.98
CA LEU A 111 0.44 9.82 21.69
C LEU A 111 1.35 8.64 21.31
N VAL A 112 2.44 8.93 20.60
CA VAL A 112 3.38 7.91 20.13
C VAL A 112 4.77 8.25 20.67
N ASN A 113 5.29 7.36 21.53
CA ASN A 113 6.63 7.48 22.09
C ASN A 113 6.93 8.83 22.80
N GLY A 114 5.91 9.47 23.37
CA GLY A 114 6.02 10.76 24.09
C GLY A 114 5.62 11.99 23.27
N GLU A 115 5.55 11.86 21.94
CA GLU A 115 5.13 12.93 21.03
C GLU A 115 3.63 12.85 20.72
N VAL A 116 2.96 14.00 20.64
CA VAL A 116 1.51 14.09 20.34
C VAL A 116 1.32 14.44 18.88
N PHE A 117 0.74 13.51 18.12
CA PHE A 117 0.36 13.73 16.72
C PHE A 117 -1.05 14.30 16.68
N THR A 118 -1.19 15.51 16.15
CA THR A 118 -2.46 16.25 16.10
C THR A 118 -2.93 16.54 14.68
N ASP A 119 -2.10 16.27 13.67
CA ASP A 119 -2.40 16.57 12.29
C ASP A 119 -3.58 15.72 11.78
N PRO A 120 -4.75 16.33 11.52
CA PRO A 120 -5.99 15.59 11.28
C PRO A 120 -5.99 14.86 9.94
N VAL A 121 -5.19 15.32 8.98
CA VAL A 121 -5.02 14.66 7.67
C VAL A 121 -4.20 13.37 7.83
N ASP A 122 -3.11 13.42 8.57
CA ASP A 122 -2.21 12.29 8.77
C ASP A 122 -2.85 11.20 9.63
N LEU A 123 -3.59 11.60 10.67
CA LEU A 123 -4.41 10.70 11.47
C LEU A 123 -5.50 10.04 10.62
N CYS A 124 -6.21 10.82 9.79
CA CYS A 124 -7.26 10.28 8.93
C CYS A 124 -6.73 9.27 7.91
N ILE A 125 -5.60 9.56 7.27
CA ILE A 125 -4.96 8.65 6.30
C ILE A 125 -4.55 7.36 7.00
N THR A 126 -3.94 7.47 8.18
CA THR A 126 -3.46 6.32 8.96
C THR A 126 -4.63 5.44 9.40
N ASP A 127 -5.67 6.03 9.97
CA ASP A 127 -6.81 5.27 10.47
C ASP A 127 -7.62 4.64 9.33
N THR A 128 -7.80 5.36 8.22
CA THR A 128 -8.43 4.79 7.01
C THR A 128 -7.63 3.60 6.47
N CYS A 129 -6.30 3.66 6.50
CA CYS A 129 -5.44 2.56 6.08
C CYS A 129 -5.63 1.33 6.99
N LEU A 130 -5.68 1.53 8.31
CA LEU A 130 -5.93 0.47 9.29
C LEU A 130 -7.32 -0.16 9.09
N ILE A 131 -8.37 0.65 8.98
CA ILE A 131 -9.75 0.20 8.75
C ILE A 131 -9.82 -0.63 7.46
N SER A 132 -9.18 -0.18 6.38
CA SER A 132 -9.13 -0.91 5.11
C SER A 132 -8.45 -2.28 5.27
N MET A 133 -7.35 -2.37 6.01
CA MET A 133 -6.68 -3.64 6.30
C MET A 133 -7.59 -4.61 7.06
N PHE A 134 -8.30 -4.14 8.10
CA PHE A 134 -9.23 -4.98 8.85
C PHE A 134 -10.40 -5.48 8.00
N ILE A 135 -10.99 -4.60 7.18
CA ILE A 135 -12.08 -4.98 6.26
C ILE A 135 -11.63 -6.06 5.28
N LEU A 136 -10.48 -5.86 4.64
CA LEU A 136 -9.94 -6.82 3.67
C LEU A 136 -9.54 -8.14 4.33
N LEU A 137 -9.01 -8.12 5.56
CA LEU A 137 -8.69 -9.31 6.32
C LEU A 137 -9.96 -10.13 6.62
N ILE A 138 -11.03 -9.49 7.11
CA ILE A 138 -12.29 -10.16 7.41
C ILE A 138 -12.90 -10.75 6.13
N LEU A 139 -12.94 -9.98 5.04
CA LEU A 139 -13.40 -10.46 3.72
C LEU A 139 -12.58 -11.64 3.22
N SER A 140 -11.26 -11.61 3.41
CA SER A 140 -10.37 -12.71 3.02
C SER A 140 -10.68 -13.98 3.81
N VAL A 141 -10.85 -13.88 5.12
CA VAL A 141 -11.21 -15.03 5.97
C VAL A 141 -12.55 -15.62 5.55
N ILE A 142 -13.58 -14.78 5.35
CA ILE A 142 -14.90 -15.22 4.87
C ILE A 142 -14.79 -15.89 3.51
N SER A 143 -14.00 -15.34 2.58
CA SER A 143 -13.77 -15.89 1.26
C SER A 143 -13.15 -17.29 1.32
N ILE A 144 -12.21 -17.53 2.23
CA ILE A 144 -11.59 -18.85 2.40
C ILE A 144 -12.64 -19.87 2.84
N PHE A 145 -13.44 -19.55 3.87
CA PHE A 145 -14.50 -20.44 4.34
C PHE A 145 -15.57 -20.69 3.26
N ALA A 146 -16.00 -19.65 2.55
CA ALA A 146 -16.94 -19.79 1.44
C ALA A 146 -16.38 -20.70 0.34
N SER A 147 -15.09 -20.56 0.01
CA SER A 147 -14.42 -21.43 -0.96
C SER A 147 -14.39 -22.88 -0.49
N MET A 148 -14.12 -23.16 0.79
CA MET A 148 -14.14 -24.52 1.32
C MET A 148 -15.54 -25.14 1.24
N VAL A 149 -16.59 -24.39 1.60
CA VAL A 149 -17.99 -24.86 1.52
C VAL A 149 -18.43 -25.11 0.07
N LEU A 150 -18.04 -24.25 -0.86
CA LEU A 150 -18.37 -24.40 -2.28
C LEU A 150 -17.69 -25.61 -2.93
N VAL A 151 -16.47 -25.95 -2.51
CA VAL A 151 -15.76 -27.15 -2.99
C VAL A 151 -16.44 -28.43 -2.51
N ILE A 152 -16.96 -28.46 -1.27
CA ILE A 152 -17.65 -29.64 -0.71
C ILE A 152 -19.00 -29.90 -1.40
N LYS A 153 -19.67 -28.86 -1.92
CA LYS A 153 -20.94 -29.00 -2.64
C LYS A 153 -20.81 -29.48 -4.08
N LYS A 154 -19.59 -29.72 -4.57
CA LYS A 154 -19.30 -30.09 -5.97
C LYS A 154 -18.78 -31.51 -6.06
#